data_AF-A0A7G8UW44-F1
#
_entry.id   AF-A0A7G8UW44-F1
#
_cell.length_a   1.000
_cell.length_b   1.000
_cell.length_c   1.000
_cell.angle_alpha   90.00
_cell.angle_beta   90.00
_cell.angle_gamma   90.00
#
_symmetry.space_group_name_H-M   'P 1'
#
loop_
_entity.id
_entity.type
_entity.pdbx_description
1 polymer ?
#
loop_
_entity_poly.entity_id
_entity_poly.type
_entity_poly.pdbx_seq_one_letter_code
_entity_poly.pdbx_strand_id
1 'polypeptide(L)'
;MIYISEGLLYICFAILTGTLLLRLIPERLRPSVHVPDGVLLACVAAIPVLSFVPLHNLAMLFSTQFEISYGEMMRSILIDVNSGKAWVWTVVGSAGLIVLLVVKSFRKDRHMPKIALFVTLLLIVWLGYASHASSLSPTKGLIIHTAHFLGFTVWIGILFVAGWFAKDDRNWPAFLGWFSPVAIGAVILTLAAGFTLMTFTTQDYVKSWILPYGQALLLKHALILPLLVFAFTNGFLYRKMSLNNESFSPRVWLKAEGVVALLVLAATAVLGQQAPPHNVQETLQMESPSPLFTRIFQAPYSPDMDFTFNWTGSGLLLFAAALIMLGGIIAMYRARRPVFALAMGIFAAVFAYLGAMFSMA
;
A
#
# COMPACT_ATOMS: atom_id res chain seq x y z
N MET A 1 -4.81 5.21 16.38
CA MET A 1 -4.97 3.74 16.38
C MET A 1 -5.46 3.21 15.03
N ILE A 2 -6.50 3.79 14.43
CA ILE A 2 -7.09 3.32 13.16
C ILE A 2 -6.11 3.30 11.95
N TYR A 3 -5.27 4.32 11.79
CA TYR A 3 -4.28 4.33 10.69
C TYR A 3 -3.20 3.24 10.85
N ILE A 4 -2.82 2.94 12.09
CA ILE A 4 -1.83 1.91 12.41
C ILE A 4 -2.42 0.53 12.12
N SER A 5 -3.68 0.28 12.50
CA SER A 5 -4.33 -0.99 12.22
C SER A 5 -4.44 -1.25 10.73
N GLU A 6 -4.83 -0.25 9.94
CA GLU A 6 -4.95 -0.37 8.48
C GLU A 6 -3.57 -0.62 7.82
N GLY A 7 -2.53 0.09 8.24
CA GLY A 7 -1.17 -0.12 7.71
C GLY A 7 -0.63 -1.52 8.03
N LEU A 8 -0.83 -2.00 9.27
CA LEU A 8 -0.46 -3.36 9.67
C LEU A 8 -1.27 -4.42 8.93
N LEU A 9 -2.55 -4.16 8.64
CA LEU A 9 -3.41 -5.06 7.86
C LEU A 9 -2.82 -5.28 6.47
N TYR A 10 -2.41 -4.21 5.78
CA TYR A 10 -1.78 -4.29 4.47
C TYR A 10 -0.44 -5.05 4.50
N ILE A 11 0.35 -4.88 5.56
CA ILE A 11 1.59 -5.64 5.76
C ILE A 11 1.29 -7.14 5.95
N CYS A 12 0.24 -7.50 6.69
CA CYS A 12 -0.16 -8.89 6.87
C CYS A 12 -0.50 -9.55 5.53
N PHE A 13 -1.29 -8.87 4.68
CA PHE A 13 -1.60 -9.35 3.33
C PHE A 13 -0.36 -9.44 2.44
N ALA A 14 0.53 -8.46 2.48
CA ALA A 14 1.76 -8.49 1.69
C ALA A 14 2.67 -9.69 2.08
N ILE A 15 2.84 -9.96 3.37
CA ILE A 15 3.63 -11.10 3.86
C ILE A 15 2.97 -12.42 3.45
N LEU A 16 1.65 -12.56 3.62
CA LEU A 16 0.93 -13.79 3.27
C LEU A 16 0.98 -14.07 1.77
N THR A 17 0.58 -13.10 0.94
CA THR A 17 0.60 -13.22 -0.52
C THR A 17 2.00 -13.51 -1.03
N GLY A 18 3.01 -12.74 -0.59
CA GLY A 18 4.40 -12.95 -0.98
C GLY A 18 4.93 -14.34 -0.61
N THR A 19 4.66 -14.79 0.62
CA THR A 19 5.14 -16.10 1.08
C THR A 19 4.46 -17.24 0.34
N LEU A 20 3.14 -17.18 0.18
CA LEU A 20 2.36 -18.23 -0.47
C LEU A 20 2.70 -18.34 -1.95
N LEU A 21 2.85 -17.20 -2.66
CA LEU A 21 3.32 -17.19 -4.04
C LEU A 21 4.72 -17.78 -4.17
N LEU A 22 5.66 -17.34 -3.33
CA LEU A 22 7.02 -17.88 -3.36
C LEU A 22 7.03 -19.38 -3.11
N ARG A 23 6.19 -19.93 -2.23
CA ARG A 23 6.07 -21.39 -1.98
C ARG A 23 5.62 -22.19 -3.21
N LEU A 24 4.96 -21.55 -4.19
CA LEU A 24 4.58 -22.19 -5.45
C LEU A 24 5.71 -22.18 -6.50
N ILE A 25 6.73 -21.34 -6.31
CA ILE A 25 7.86 -21.22 -7.22
C ILE A 25 8.90 -22.31 -6.91
N PRO A 26 9.40 -23.06 -7.93
CA PRO A 26 10.46 -24.05 -7.74
C PRO A 26 11.71 -23.47 -7.08
N GLU A 27 12.36 -24.24 -6.19
CA GLU A 27 13.53 -23.78 -5.43
C GLU A 27 14.69 -23.30 -6.31
N ARG A 28 14.86 -23.88 -7.51
CA ARG A 28 15.88 -23.44 -8.49
C ARG A 28 15.65 -22.03 -9.06
N LEU A 29 14.46 -21.46 -8.88
CA LEU A 29 14.05 -20.16 -9.43
C LEU A 29 13.91 -19.08 -8.35
N ARG A 30 14.27 -19.37 -7.10
CA ARG A 30 14.15 -18.42 -5.98
C ARG A 30 15.32 -18.56 -5.00
N PRO A 31 15.67 -17.49 -4.28
CA PRO A 31 16.57 -17.61 -3.13
C PRO A 31 15.96 -18.49 -2.04
N SER A 32 16.78 -18.97 -1.11
CA SER A 32 16.26 -19.69 0.06
C SER A 32 15.52 -18.71 0.97
N VAL A 33 14.19 -18.75 0.95
CA VAL A 33 13.33 -17.88 1.76
C VAL A 33 12.70 -18.69 2.88
N HIS A 34 12.89 -18.23 4.11
CA HIS A 34 12.27 -18.83 5.29
C HIS A 34 11.53 -17.78 6.11
N VAL A 35 10.19 -17.79 5.96
CA VAL A 35 9.29 -17.04 6.84
C VAL A 35 8.87 -17.95 7.99
N PRO A 36 9.14 -17.58 9.26
CA PRO A 36 8.75 -18.39 10.41
C PRO A 36 7.23 -18.61 10.45
N ASP A 37 6.79 -19.81 10.81
CA ASP A 37 5.35 -20.13 10.88
C ASP A 37 4.61 -19.22 11.86
N GLY A 38 5.25 -18.84 12.97
CA GLY A 38 4.69 -17.91 13.93
C GLY A 38 4.38 -16.54 13.33
N VAL A 39 5.19 -16.07 12.37
CA VAL A 39 4.91 -14.80 11.66
C VAL A 39 3.69 -14.95 10.76
N LEU A 40 3.58 -16.06 10.00
CA LEU A 40 2.42 -16.30 9.15
C LEU A 40 1.13 -16.44 9.98
N LEU A 41 1.19 -17.19 11.08
CA LEU A 41 0.06 -17.35 11.98
C LEU A 41 -0.35 -16.03 12.61
N ALA A 42 0.63 -15.21 13.05
CA ALA A 42 0.38 -13.88 13.56
C ALA A 42 -0.28 -12.98 12.51
N CYS A 43 0.18 -13.00 11.25
CA CYS A 43 -0.45 -12.25 10.17
C CYS A 43 -1.91 -12.67 9.94
N VAL A 44 -2.19 -13.98 9.88
CA VAL A 44 -3.56 -14.48 9.67
C VAL A 44 -4.48 -14.14 10.84
N ALA A 45 -3.99 -14.28 12.08
CA ALA A 45 -4.75 -13.94 13.28
C ALA A 45 -4.96 -12.43 13.43
N ALA A 46 -3.99 -11.63 13.00
CA ALA A 46 -4.08 -10.18 13.05
C ALA A 46 -5.08 -9.62 12.03
N ILE A 47 -5.26 -10.22 10.85
CA ILE A 47 -6.19 -9.72 9.82
C ILE A 47 -7.60 -9.38 10.38
N PRO A 48 -8.34 -10.30 11.02
CA PRO A 48 -9.68 -10.00 11.54
C PRO A 48 -9.65 -9.02 12.72
N VAL A 49 -8.57 -9.02 13.53
CA VAL A 49 -8.43 -8.09 14.66
C VAL A 49 -8.20 -6.67 14.16
N LEU A 50 -7.29 -6.49 13.20
CA LEU A 50 -6.93 -5.20 12.65
C LEU A 50 -8.07 -4.61 11.80
N SER A 51 -8.75 -5.43 11.00
CA SER A 51 -9.90 -4.99 10.20
C SER A 51 -11.17 -4.74 11.02
N PHE A 52 -11.22 -5.18 12.29
CA PHE A 52 -12.30 -4.84 13.21
C PHE A 52 -12.20 -3.41 13.75
N VAL A 53 -11.00 -2.82 13.81
CA VAL A 53 -10.78 -1.51 14.44
C VAL A 53 -11.65 -0.40 13.81
N PRO A 54 -11.78 -0.28 12.48
CA PRO A 54 -12.69 0.69 11.87
C PRO A 54 -14.17 0.44 12.20
N LEU A 55 -14.59 -0.84 12.27
CA LEU A 55 -15.97 -1.21 12.63
C LEU A 55 -16.30 -0.86 14.08
N HIS A 56 -15.35 -1.08 15.00
CA HIS A 56 -15.47 -0.67 16.39
C HIS A 56 -15.67 0.84 16.50
N ASN A 57 -14.86 1.63 15.81
CA ASN A 57 -14.97 3.09 15.82
C ASN A 57 -16.32 3.55 15.25
N LEU A 58 -16.78 2.93 14.17
CA LEU A 58 -18.09 3.22 13.59
C LEU A 58 -19.23 2.91 14.56
N ALA A 59 -19.17 1.75 15.23
CA ALA A 59 -20.16 1.36 16.22
C ALA A 59 -20.19 2.29 17.43
N MET A 60 -19.03 2.73 17.93
CA MET A 60 -18.93 3.71 19.02
C MET A 60 -19.53 5.06 18.63
N LEU A 61 -19.21 5.54 17.42
CA LEU A 61 -19.74 6.82 16.91
C LEU A 61 -21.26 6.77 16.79
N PHE A 62 -21.80 5.75 16.11
CA PHE A 62 -23.23 5.67 15.84
C PHE A 62 -24.07 5.25 17.04
N SER A 63 -23.54 4.43 17.96
CA SER A 63 -24.25 4.15 19.22
C SER A 63 -24.47 5.43 20.04
N THR A 64 -23.45 6.29 20.08
CA THR A 64 -23.56 7.60 20.74
C THR A 64 -24.51 8.54 19.99
N GLN A 65 -24.42 8.58 18.66
CA GLN A 65 -25.22 9.50 17.83
C GLN A 65 -26.71 9.16 17.79
N PHE A 66 -27.05 7.87 17.76
CA PHE A 66 -28.45 7.39 17.65
C PHE A 66 -29.03 6.95 19.00
N GLU A 67 -28.28 7.07 20.09
CA GLU A 67 -28.69 6.65 21.45
C GLU A 67 -29.12 5.17 21.54
N ILE A 68 -28.48 4.31 20.74
CA ILE A 68 -28.69 2.85 20.71
C ILE A 68 -27.54 2.16 21.44
N SER A 69 -27.79 1.01 22.07
CA SER A 69 -26.71 0.27 22.74
C SER A 69 -25.60 -0.13 21.75
N TYR A 70 -24.34 -0.15 22.22
CA TYR A 70 -23.20 -0.57 21.40
C TYR A 70 -23.40 -1.97 20.78
N GLY A 71 -23.99 -2.91 21.53
CA GLY A 71 -24.23 -4.27 21.07
C GLY A 71 -25.23 -4.34 19.91
N GLU A 72 -26.32 -3.56 19.99
CA GLU A 72 -27.31 -3.46 18.92
C GLU A 72 -26.73 -2.77 17.68
N MET A 73 -25.99 -1.68 17.87
CA MET A 73 -25.32 -0.98 16.77
C MET A 73 -24.29 -1.86 16.07
N MET A 74 -23.45 -2.58 16.83
CA MET A 74 -22.49 -3.52 16.26
C MET A 74 -23.19 -4.66 15.50
N ARG A 75 -24.29 -5.20 16.05
CA ARG A 75 -25.09 -6.21 15.36
C ARG A 75 -25.63 -5.68 14.03
N SER A 76 -26.18 -4.47 14.00
CA SER A 76 -26.66 -3.85 12.75
C SER A 76 -25.52 -3.66 11.75
N ILE A 77 -24.36 -3.15 12.19
CA ILE A 77 -23.19 -3.01 11.30
C ILE A 77 -22.78 -4.35 10.69
N LEU A 78 -22.71 -5.43 11.48
CA LEU A 78 -22.31 -6.75 11.00
C LEU A 78 -23.31 -7.39 10.02
N ILE A 79 -24.61 -7.07 10.15
CA ILE A 79 -25.67 -7.69 9.35
C ILE A 79 -26.03 -6.83 8.13
N ASP A 80 -26.03 -5.51 8.26
CA ASP A 80 -26.61 -4.60 7.27
C ASP A 80 -25.51 -3.94 6.41
N VAL A 81 -24.38 -3.58 7.02
CA VAL A 81 -23.30 -2.81 6.37
C VAL A 81 -22.32 -3.74 5.65
N ASN A 82 -21.92 -3.38 4.42
CA ASN A 82 -21.01 -4.17 3.58
C ASN A 82 -19.69 -4.49 4.27
N SER A 83 -19.09 -3.52 4.98
CA SER A 83 -17.84 -3.69 5.73
C SER A 83 -17.98 -4.68 6.89
N GLY A 84 -19.15 -4.70 7.56
CA GLY A 84 -19.46 -5.69 8.60
C GLY A 84 -19.63 -7.10 8.03
N LYS A 85 -20.38 -7.26 6.94
CA LYS A 85 -20.52 -8.54 6.22
C LYS A 85 -19.15 -9.07 5.75
N ALA A 86 -18.33 -8.20 5.18
CA ALA A 86 -16.97 -8.54 4.75
C ALA A 86 -16.09 -9.00 5.92
N TRP A 87 -16.23 -8.39 7.09
CA TRP A 87 -15.49 -8.77 8.28
C TRP A 87 -15.87 -10.15 8.78
N VAL A 88 -17.15 -10.53 8.75
CA VAL A 88 -17.59 -11.91 9.09
C VAL A 88 -16.91 -12.93 8.18
N TRP A 89 -16.90 -12.69 6.86
CA TRP A 89 -16.19 -13.56 5.93
C TRP A 89 -14.67 -13.53 6.11
N THR A 90 -14.13 -12.41 6.56
CA THR A 90 -12.71 -12.29 6.92
C THR A 90 -12.36 -13.18 8.11
N VAL A 91 -13.19 -13.20 9.15
CA VAL A 91 -13.03 -14.11 10.30
C VAL A 91 -13.07 -15.57 9.86
N VAL A 92 -14.05 -15.95 9.03
CA VAL A 92 -14.18 -17.32 8.51
C VAL A 92 -12.96 -17.72 7.67
N GLY A 93 -12.54 -16.86 6.74
CA GLY A 93 -11.37 -17.11 5.89
C GLY A 93 -10.07 -17.21 6.70
N SER A 94 -9.87 -16.32 7.68
CA SER A 94 -8.73 -16.38 8.58
C SER A 94 -8.74 -17.62 9.47
N ALA A 95 -9.89 -18.07 9.97
CA ALA A 95 -10.00 -19.33 10.72
C ALA A 95 -9.59 -20.53 9.85
N GLY A 96 -10.04 -20.58 8.59
CA GLY A 96 -9.62 -21.60 7.63
C GLY A 96 -8.11 -21.57 7.36
N LEU A 97 -7.52 -20.39 7.18
CA LEU A 97 -6.07 -20.22 7.02
C LEU A 97 -5.29 -20.68 8.27
N ILE A 98 -5.77 -20.38 9.47
CA ILE A 98 -5.15 -20.86 10.72
C ILE A 98 -5.13 -22.39 10.74
N VAL A 99 -6.24 -23.05 10.41
CA VAL A 99 -6.31 -24.51 10.35
C VAL A 99 -5.29 -25.07 9.35
N LEU A 100 -5.21 -24.48 8.15
CA LEU A 100 -4.24 -24.89 7.12
C LEU A 100 -2.78 -24.73 7.58
N LEU A 101 -2.48 -23.70 8.38
CA LEU A 101 -1.13 -23.40 8.85
C LEU A 101 -0.72 -24.15 10.13
N VAL A 102 -1.66 -24.51 10.99
CA VAL A 102 -1.37 -25.19 12.28
C VAL A 102 -1.34 -26.71 12.11
N VAL A 103 -2.25 -27.27 11.33
CA VAL A 103 -2.40 -28.73 11.22
C VAL A 103 -1.22 -29.33 10.44
N LYS A 104 -0.43 -30.17 11.10
CA LYS A 104 0.81 -30.75 10.56
C LYS A 104 0.61 -31.56 9.27
N SER A 105 -0.53 -32.24 9.10
CA SER A 105 -0.82 -33.01 7.89
C SER A 105 -0.96 -32.09 6.67
N PHE A 106 -1.70 -30.99 6.78
CA PHE A 106 -1.83 -30.01 5.71
C PHE A 106 -0.53 -29.29 5.40
N ARG A 107 0.30 -29.01 6.41
CA ARG A 107 1.60 -28.36 6.20
C ARG A 107 2.56 -29.11 5.26
N LYS A 108 2.46 -30.44 5.22
CA LYS A 108 3.29 -31.29 4.35
C LYS A 108 2.67 -31.52 2.97
N ASP A 109 1.42 -31.10 2.77
CA ASP A 109 0.70 -31.30 1.52
C ASP A 109 1.15 -30.29 0.43
N ARG A 110 1.45 -30.80 -0.76
CA ARG A 110 1.91 -29.97 -1.91
C ARG A 110 0.85 -28.99 -2.43
N HIS A 111 -0.43 -29.24 -2.16
CA HIS A 111 -1.56 -28.41 -2.55
C HIS A 111 -1.89 -27.33 -1.51
N MET A 112 -1.44 -27.48 -0.26
CA MET A 112 -1.76 -26.51 0.81
C MET A 112 -1.43 -25.06 0.45
N PRO A 113 -0.25 -24.72 -0.12
CA PRO A 113 0.04 -23.34 -0.49
C PRO A 113 -0.92 -22.78 -1.55
N LYS A 114 -1.46 -23.64 -2.44
CA LYS A 114 -2.44 -23.22 -3.46
C LYS A 114 -3.79 -22.88 -2.83
N ILE A 115 -4.25 -23.73 -1.90
CA ILE A 115 -5.52 -23.53 -1.19
C ILE A 115 -5.41 -22.29 -0.29
N ALA A 116 -4.31 -22.16 0.46
CA ALA A 116 -4.08 -20.98 1.31
C ALA A 116 -3.98 -19.69 0.47
N LEU A 117 -3.34 -19.73 -0.69
CA LEU A 117 -3.31 -18.58 -1.61
C LEU A 117 -4.72 -18.25 -2.10
N PHE A 118 -5.50 -19.24 -2.52
CA PHE A 118 -6.88 -19.03 -2.95
C PHE A 118 -7.73 -18.35 -1.86
N VAL A 119 -7.66 -18.83 -0.60
CA VAL A 119 -8.36 -18.19 0.52
C VAL A 119 -7.84 -16.76 0.76
N THR A 120 -6.53 -16.53 0.66
CA THR A 120 -5.95 -15.18 0.77
C THR A 120 -6.47 -14.25 -0.34
N LEU A 121 -6.63 -14.74 -1.57
CA LEU A 121 -7.22 -13.97 -2.67
C LEU A 121 -8.70 -13.65 -2.41
N LEU A 122 -9.47 -14.58 -1.84
CA LEU A 122 -10.85 -14.30 -1.42
C LEU A 122 -10.88 -13.21 -0.34
N LEU A 123 -9.97 -13.24 0.63
CA LEU A 123 -9.85 -12.18 1.64
C LEU A 123 -9.53 -10.81 1.02
N ILE A 124 -8.71 -10.77 -0.03
CA ILE A 124 -8.44 -9.54 -0.80
C ILE A 124 -9.71 -9.04 -1.51
N VAL A 125 -10.52 -9.93 -2.08
CA VAL A 125 -11.83 -9.57 -2.67
C VAL A 125 -12.77 -9.02 -1.60
N TRP A 126 -12.82 -9.63 -0.41
CA TRP A 126 -13.65 -9.14 0.69
C TRP A 126 -13.19 -7.77 1.19
N LEU A 127 -11.89 -7.50 1.22
CA LEU A 127 -11.36 -6.16 1.50
C LEU A 127 -11.81 -5.15 0.42
N GLY A 128 -11.79 -5.55 -0.86
CA GLY A 128 -12.36 -4.76 -1.95
C GLY A 128 -13.85 -4.47 -1.76
N TYR A 129 -14.63 -5.46 -1.35
CA TYR A 129 -16.06 -5.34 -1.09
C TYR A 129 -16.36 -4.39 0.08
N ALA A 130 -15.53 -4.40 1.12
CA ALA A 130 -15.63 -3.50 2.27
C ALA A 130 -15.20 -2.05 1.98
N SER A 131 -14.51 -1.80 0.86
CA SER A 131 -13.88 -0.50 0.60
C SER A 131 -14.88 0.62 0.30
N HIS A 132 -14.49 1.87 0.61
CA HIS A 132 -15.24 3.08 0.21
C HIS A 132 -15.51 3.13 -1.30
N ALA A 133 -14.59 2.62 -2.12
CA ALA A 133 -14.77 2.57 -3.55
C ALA A 133 -16.02 1.76 -3.96
N SER A 134 -16.27 0.64 -3.28
CA SER A 134 -17.46 -0.19 -3.49
C SER A 134 -18.74 0.47 -2.97
N SER A 135 -18.66 1.34 -1.96
CA SER A 135 -19.81 2.14 -1.54
C SER A 135 -20.19 3.20 -2.58
N LEU A 136 -19.20 3.82 -3.23
CA LEU A 136 -19.42 4.84 -4.26
C LEU A 136 -19.84 4.24 -5.61
N SER A 137 -19.24 3.11 -5.98
CA SER A 137 -19.56 2.40 -7.22
C SER A 137 -19.48 0.90 -6.96
N PRO A 138 -20.60 0.18 -6.71
CA PRO A 138 -20.58 -1.20 -6.20
C PRO A 138 -19.67 -2.16 -6.97
N THR A 139 -19.99 -2.42 -8.24
CA THR A 139 -19.24 -3.41 -9.04
C THR A 139 -17.87 -2.89 -9.48
N LYS A 140 -17.81 -1.63 -9.95
CA LYS A 140 -16.56 -1.02 -10.44
C LYS A 140 -15.57 -0.83 -9.29
N GLY A 141 -16.03 -0.30 -8.16
CA GLY A 141 -15.25 -0.12 -6.94
C GLY A 141 -14.68 -1.43 -6.43
N LEU A 142 -15.49 -2.49 -6.36
CA LEU A 142 -15.03 -3.81 -5.95
C LEU A 142 -13.89 -4.30 -6.85
N ILE A 143 -14.12 -4.33 -8.16
CA ILE A 143 -13.16 -4.88 -9.13
C ILE A 143 -11.86 -4.07 -9.11
N ILE A 144 -11.96 -2.74 -9.19
CA ILE A 144 -10.81 -1.87 -9.30
C ILE A 144 -10.02 -1.82 -7.99
N HIS A 145 -10.69 -1.77 -6.83
CA HIS A 145 -10.00 -1.79 -5.54
C HIS A 145 -9.30 -3.14 -5.30
N THR A 146 -9.98 -4.25 -5.61
CA THR A 146 -9.39 -5.60 -5.55
C THR A 146 -8.16 -5.68 -6.47
N ALA A 147 -8.26 -5.21 -7.71
CA ALA A 147 -7.16 -5.21 -8.67
C ALA A 147 -5.98 -4.36 -8.18
N HIS A 148 -6.25 -3.17 -7.63
CA HIS A 148 -5.23 -2.29 -7.06
C HIS A 148 -4.48 -2.98 -5.92
N PHE A 149 -5.21 -3.54 -4.95
CA PHE A 149 -4.62 -4.18 -3.78
C PHE A 149 -3.93 -5.51 -4.12
N LEU A 150 -4.46 -6.28 -5.07
CA LEU A 150 -3.83 -7.49 -5.57
C LEU A 150 -2.50 -7.19 -6.27
N GLY A 151 -2.48 -6.23 -7.20
CA GLY A 151 -1.24 -5.80 -7.85
C GLY A 151 -0.18 -5.38 -6.83
N PHE A 152 -0.59 -4.58 -5.85
CA PHE A 152 0.29 -4.13 -4.78
C PHE A 152 0.84 -5.30 -3.95
N THR A 153 -0.02 -6.18 -3.44
CA THR A 153 0.40 -7.30 -2.57
C THR A 153 1.20 -8.38 -3.31
N VAL A 154 1.00 -8.54 -4.62
CA VAL A 154 1.85 -9.40 -5.46
C VAL A 154 3.25 -8.79 -5.62
N TRP A 155 3.34 -7.53 -6.07
CA TRP A 155 4.62 -6.86 -6.29
C TRP A 155 5.39 -6.68 -4.97
N ILE A 156 4.83 -5.93 -4.04
CA ILE A 156 5.50 -5.57 -2.79
C ILE A 156 5.57 -6.77 -1.86
N GLY A 157 4.59 -7.68 -1.85
CA GLY A 157 4.64 -8.86 -0.99
C GLY A 157 5.79 -9.80 -1.34
N ILE A 158 5.96 -10.16 -2.62
CA ILE A 158 7.08 -11.01 -3.05
C ILE A 158 8.41 -10.30 -2.76
N LEU A 159 8.52 -9.01 -3.10
CA LEU A 159 9.71 -8.23 -2.87
C LEU A 159 10.08 -8.15 -1.39
N PHE A 160 9.11 -7.85 -0.53
CA PHE A 160 9.29 -7.69 0.90
C PHE A 160 9.71 -9.01 1.54
N VAL A 161 9.06 -10.11 1.15
CA VAL A 161 9.41 -11.43 1.66
C VAL A 161 10.81 -11.85 1.19
N ALA A 162 11.14 -11.66 -0.08
CA ALA A 162 12.48 -11.96 -0.61
C ALA A 162 13.57 -11.09 0.04
N GLY A 163 13.34 -9.78 0.19
CA GLY A 163 14.32 -8.86 0.77
C GLY A 163 14.59 -9.11 2.25
N TRP A 164 13.56 -9.40 3.04
CA TRP A 164 13.69 -9.52 4.49
C TRP A 164 13.93 -10.95 4.97
N PHE A 165 13.32 -11.96 4.34
CA PHE A 165 13.33 -13.35 4.80
C PHE A 165 14.22 -14.30 3.97
N ALA A 166 14.86 -13.83 2.90
CA ALA A 166 15.91 -14.63 2.24
C ALA A 166 17.10 -14.86 3.19
N LYS A 167 17.64 -16.08 3.16
CA LYS A 167 18.80 -16.53 3.93
C LYS A 167 20.11 -16.48 3.15
N ASP A 168 20.02 -16.46 1.82
CA ASP A 168 21.14 -16.41 0.90
C ASP A 168 20.77 -15.65 -0.38
N ASP A 169 21.79 -15.36 -1.19
CA ASP A 169 21.65 -14.71 -2.49
C ASP A 169 21.69 -15.75 -3.65
N ARG A 170 21.41 -17.03 -3.36
CA ARG A 170 21.43 -18.10 -4.39
C ARG A 170 20.27 -17.94 -5.37
N ASN A 171 20.47 -18.40 -6.60
CA ASN A 171 19.47 -18.37 -7.68
C ASN A 171 18.92 -16.97 -8.00
N TRP A 172 19.61 -15.90 -7.57
CA TRP A 172 19.10 -14.54 -7.71
C TRP A 172 18.83 -14.12 -9.17
N PRO A 173 19.71 -14.43 -10.14
CA PRO A 173 19.43 -14.13 -11.53
C PRO A 173 18.18 -14.84 -12.06
N ALA A 174 17.93 -16.08 -11.63
CA ALA A 174 16.74 -16.83 -11.98
C ALA A 174 15.48 -16.23 -11.34
N PHE A 175 15.58 -15.80 -10.07
CA PHE A 175 14.52 -15.09 -9.37
C PHE A 175 14.11 -13.81 -10.11
N LEU A 176 15.06 -12.94 -10.43
CA LEU A 176 14.79 -11.72 -11.18
C LEU A 176 14.29 -12.00 -12.61
N GLY A 177 14.67 -13.13 -13.20
CA GLY A 177 14.21 -13.54 -14.53
C GLY A 177 12.70 -13.64 -14.67
N TRP A 178 12.00 -14.19 -13.65
CA TRP A 178 10.54 -14.29 -13.66
C TRP A 178 9.87 -13.20 -12.81
N PHE A 179 10.52 -12.74 -11.74
CA PHE A 179 9.91 -11.75 -10.85
C PHE A 179 9.83 -10.37 -11.49
N SER A 180 10.85 -9.94 -12.24
CA SER A 180 10.84 -8.62 -12.90
C SER A 180 9.62 -8.43 -13.83
N PRO A 181 9.27 -9.34 -14.76
CA PRO A 181 8.07 -9.17 -15.58
C PRO A 181 6.76 -9.22 -14.77
N VAL A 182 6.69 -10.06 -13.73
CA VAL A 182 5.54 -10.09 -12.81
C VAL A 182 5.39 -8.76 -12.07
N ALA A 183 6.49 -8.21 -11.57
CA ALA A 183 6.51 -6.92 -10.89
C ALA A 183 6.07 -5.79 -11.83
N ILE A 184 6.56 -5.76 -13.08
CA ILE A 184 6.13 -4.78 -14.08
C ILE A 184 4.61 -4.87 -14.33
N GLY A 185 4.08 -6.07 -14.55
CA GLY A 185 2.64 -6.26 -14.74
C GLY A 185 1.83 -5.81 -13.51
N ALA A 186 2.30 -6.14 -12.31
CA ALA A 186 1.68 -5.75 -11.05
C ALA A 186 1.75 -4.23 -10.79
N VAL A 187 2.86 -3.56 -11.15
CA VAL A 187 3.00 -2.09 -11.12
C VAL A 187 1.99 -1.45 -12.06
N ILE A 188 1.92 -1.90 -13.31
CA ILE A 188 0.98 -1.38 -14.31
C ILE A 188 -0.47 -1.54 -13.82
N LEU A 189 -0.83 -2.73 -13.32
CA LEU A 189 -2.15 -3.00 -12.75
C LEU A 189 -2.45 -2.06 -11.58
N THR A 190 -1.50 -1.91 -10.66
CA THR A 190 -1.65 -1.06 -9.47
C THR A 190 -1.85 0.41 -9.87
N LEU A 191 -1.04 0.94 -10.79
CA LEU A 191 -1.15 2.33 -11.25
C LEU A 191 -2.45 2.56 -12.03
N ALA A 192 -2.78 1.68 -12.99
CA ALA A 192 -4.00 1.80 -13.78
C ALA A 192 -5.26 1.73 -12.90
N ALA A 193 -5.31 0.78 -11.96
CA ALA A 193 -6.39 0.68 -11.00
C ALA A 193 -6.43 1.90 -10.07
N GLY A 194 -5.28 2.39 -9.60
CA GLY A 194 -5.17 3.57 -8.75
C GLY A 194 -5.71 4.84 -9.41
N PHE A 195 -5.30 5.13 -10.64
CA PHE A 195 -5.86 6.24 -11.41
C PHE A 195 -7.35 6.05 -11.70
N THR A 196 -7.79 4.81 -11.97
CA THR A 196 -9.22 4.53 -12.14
C THR A 196 -10.02 4.80 -10.86
N LEU A 197 -9.50 4.46 -9.68
CA LEU A 197 -10.14 4.81 -8.39
C LEU A 197 -10.29 6.32 -8.25
N MET A 198 -9.27 7.10 -8.61
CA MET A 198 -9.31 8.56 -8.50
C MET A 198 -10.45 9.19 -9.31
N THR A 199 -10.84 8.62 -10.45
CA THR A 199 -11.94 9.14 -11.29
C THR A 199 -13.29 9.25 -10.58
N PHE A 200 -13.49 8.54 -9.46
CA PHE A 200 -14.74 8.60 -8.69
C PHE A 200 -14.53 8.76 -7.18
N THR A 201 -13.29 8.80 -6.71
CA THR A 201 -12.97 9.08 -5.29
C THR A 201 -12.43 10.50 -5.10
N THR A 202 -11.85 11.11 -6.14
CA THR A 202 -11.19 12.42 -6.07
C THR A 202 -11.14 13.05 -7.46
N GLN A 203 -12.27 13.61 -7.91
CA GLN A 203 -12.37 14.20 -9.25
C GLN A 203 -11.52 15.47 -9.37
N ASP A 204 -11.53 16.32 -8.34
CA ASP A 204 -10.73 17.55 -8.29
C ASP A 204 -9.42 17.32 -7.53
N TYR A 205 -8.43 16.73 -8.18
CA TYR A 205 -7.18 16.31 -7.53
C TYR A 205 -6.45 17.46 -6.82
N VAL A 206 -6.24 18.60 -7.48
CA VAL A 206 -5.53 19.75 -6.89
C VAL A 206 -6.36 20.39 -5.79
N LYS A 207 -7.65 20.63 -6.05
CA LYS A 207 -8.58 21.18 -5.06
C LYS A 207 -8.64 20.32 -3.79
N SER A 208 -8.54 18.99 -3.92
CA SER A 208 -8.56 18.08 -2.78
C SER A 208 -7.38 18.27 -1.82
N TRP A 209 -6.28 18.93 -2.22
CA TRP A 209 -5.11 19.12 -1.37
C TRP A 209 -5.40 19.97 -0.13
N ILE A 210 -6.49 20.73 -0.08
CA ILE A 210 -6.92 21.37 1.18
C ILE A 210 -7.34 20.36 2.26
N LEU A 211 -7.81 19.17 1.86
CA LEU A 211 -8.35 18.14 2.75
C LEU A 211 -7.27 17.14 3.20
N PRO A 212 -7.43 16.49 4.38
CA PRO A 212 -6.55 15.43 4.84
C PRO A 212 -6.40 14.28 3.83
N TYR A 213 -7.48 13.89 3.15
CA TYR A 213 -7.46 12.87 2.10
C TYR A 213 -6.53 13.27 0.94
N GLY A 214 -6.71 14.46 0.37
CA GLY A 214 -5.89 14.92 -0.77
C GLY A 214 -4.42 15.08 -0.41
N GLN A 215 -4.12 15.48 0.83
CA GLN A 215 -2.76 15.54 1.36
C GLN A 215 -2.10 14.16 1.44
N ALA A 216 -2.80 13.16 1.98
CA ALA A 216 -2.31 11.79 2.01
C ALA A 216 -2.13 11.22 0.59
N LEU A 217 -3.04 11.54 -0.34
CA LEU A 217 -2.95 11.12 -1.73
C LEU A 217 -1.75 11.75 -2.44
N LEU A 218 -1.51 13.05 -2.25
CA LEU A 218 -0.36 13.76 -2.82
C LEU A 218 0.96 13.17 -2.29
N LEU A 219 1.06 12.95 -0.97
CA LEU A 219 2.22 12.30 -0.37
C LEU A 219 2.43 10.88 -0.92
N LYS A 220 1.36 10.10 -1.11
CA LYS A 220 1.42 8.78 -1.74
C LYS A 220 2.01 8.87 -3.15
N HIS A 221 1.54 9.78 -3.99
CA HIS A 221 2.08 9.98 -5.34
C HIS A 221 3.57 10.41 -5.31
N ALA A 222 3.93 11.32 -4.41
CA ALA A 222 5.32 11.75 -4.24
C ALA A 222 6.25 10.60 -3.82
N LEU A 223 5.78 9.69 -2.96
CA LEU A 223 6.52 8.49 -2.53
C LEU A 223 6.56 7.38 -3.60
N ILE A 224 5.58 7.32 -4.51
CA ILE A 224 5.60 6.38 -5.64
C ILE A 224 6.76 6.69 -6.58
N LEU A 225 7.15 7.96 -6.77
CA LEU A 225 8.27 8.34 -7.65
C LEU A 225 9.59 7.63 -7.28
N PRO A 226 10.14 7.78 -6.04
CA PRO A 226 11.35 7.07 -5.66
C PRO A 226 11.13 5.55 -5.62
N LEU A 227 9.92 5.06 -5.27
CA LEU A 227 9.63 3.62 -5.31
C LEU A 227 9.80 3.04 -6.72
N LEU A 228 9.30 3.73 -7.75
CA LEU A 228 9.46 3.31 -9.14
C LEU A 228 10.93 3.39 -9.60
N VAL A 229 11.70 4.38 -9.13
CA VAL A 229 13.15 4.44 -9.42
C VAL A 229 13.87 3.26 -8.75
N PHE A 230 13.55 2.92 -7.49
CA PHE A 230 14.08 1.73 -6.84
C PHE A 230 13.71 0.46 -7.61
N ALA A 231 12.44 0.28 -7.97
CA ALA A 231 11.98 -0.86 -8.74
C ALA A 231 12.68 -0.97 -10.10
N PHE A 232 12.90 0.15 -10.79
CA PHE A 232 13.67 0.20 -12.04
C PHE A 232 15.12 -0.23 -11.82
N THR A 233 15.79 0.33 -10.80
CA THR A 233 17.18 -0.05 -10.50
C THR A 233 17.27 -1.54 -10.13
N ASN A 234 16.33 -2.07 -9.34
CA ASN A 234 16.22 -3.48 -8.91
C ASN A 234 15.92 -4.43 -10.08
N GLY A 235 14.98 -4.09 -10.94
CA GLY A 235 14.58 -4.92 -12.07
C GLY A 235 15.62 -5.02 -13.19
N PHE A 236 16.35 -3.93 -13.46
CA PHE A 236 17.21 -3.82 -14.64
C PHE A 236 18.71 -3.69 -14.32
N LEU A 237 19.08 -2.73 -13.47
CA LEU A 237 20.48 -2.39 -13.23
C LEU A 237 21.15 -3.44 -12.31
N TYR A 238 20.51 -3.74 -11.18
CA TYR A 238 21.01 -4.72 -10.22
C TYR A 238 20.96 -6.15 -10.74
N ARG A 239 20.00 -6.47 -11.61
CA ARG A 239 19.98 -7.74 -12.34
C ARG A 239 21.27 -7.92 -13.14
N LYS A 240 21.68 -6.90 -13.90
CA LYS A 240 22.92 -6.92 -14.68
C LYS A 240 24.17 -7.01 -13.78
N MET A 241 24.17 -6.30 -12.65
CA MET A 241 25.32 -6.31 -11.73
C MET A 241 25.46 -7.64 -10.98
N SER A 242 24.35 -8.25 -10.55
CA SER A 242 24.33 -9.56 -9.89
C SER A 242 24.84 -10.69 -10.80
N LEU A 243 24.65 -10.57 -12.11
CA LEU A 243 25.20 -11.52 -13.09
C LEU A 243 26.72 -11.42 -13.25
N ASN A 244 27.29 -10.24 -12.98
CA ASN A 244 28.69 -9.94 -13.29
C ASN A 244 29.59 -9.85 -12.04
N ASN A 245 29.02 -9.93 -10.84
CA ASN A 245 29.77 -9.75 -9.60
C ASN A 245 29.18 -10.57 -8.45
N GLU A 246 29.87 -11.63 -8.07
CA GLU A 246 29.45 -12.54 -7.00
C GLU A 246 29.43 -11.89 -5.60
N SER A 247 30.17 -10.80 -5.38
CA SER A 247 30.19 -10.07 -4.11
C SER A 247 28.99 -9.13 -3.91
N PHE A 248 28.18 -8.92 -4.94
CA PHE A 248 27.04 -8.01 -4.88
C PHE A 248 25.83 -8.70 -4.23
N SER A 249 25.38 -8.18 -3.08
CA SER A 249 24.15 -8.63 -2.43
C SER A 249 22.94 -7.78 -2.85
N PRO A 250 22.00 -8.32 -3.64
CA PRO A 250 20.83 -7.59 -4.10
C PRO A 250 19.77 -7.43 -2.99
N ARG A 251 19.85 -8.25 -1.95
CA ARG A 251 18.91 -8.27 -0.82
C ARG A 251 18.83 -6.92 -0.11
N VAL A 252 19.96 -6.24 0.10
CA VAL A 252 19.99 -4.94 0.80
C VAL A 252 19.23 -3.87 0.01
N TRP A 253 19.23 -3.96 -1.31
CA TRP A 253 18.50 -3.04 -2.19
C TRP A 253 17.00 -3.33 -2.24
N LEU A 254 16.59 -4.60 -2.19
CA LEU A 254 15.18 -4.93 -1.98
C LEU A 254 14.68 -4.45 -0.61
N LYS A 255 15.52 -4.49 0.44
CA LYS A 255 15.14 -3.92 1.74
C LYS A 255 14.91 -2.41 1.64
N ALA A 256 15.77 -1.68 0.95
CA ALA A 256 15.60 -0.24 0.72
C ALA A 256 14.32 0.08 -0.07
N GLU A 257 14.05 -0.64 -1.16
CA GLU A 257 12.78 -0.53 -1.90
C GLU A 257 11.58 -0.86 -0.99
N GLY A 258 11.69 -1.92 -0.19
CA GLY A 258 10.67 -2.32 0.78
C GLY A 258 10.38 -1.24 1.83
N VAL A 259 11.39 -0.50 2.31
CA VAL A 259 11.16 0.63 3.24
C VAL A 259 10.36 1.74 2.56
N VAL A 260 10.67 2.10 1.31
CA VAL A 260 9.88 3.09 0.56
C VAL A 260 8.45 2.59 0.32
N ALA A 261 8.29 1.31 -0.01
CA ALA A 261 6.98 0.69 -0.15
C ALA A 261 6.15 0.71 1.15
N LEU A 262 6.80 0.52 2.31
CA LEU A 262 6.14 0.67 3.61
C LEU A 262 5.69 2.11 3.87
N LEU A 263 6.45 3.12 3.43
CA LEU A 263 6.02 4.52 3.51
C LEU A 263 4.81 4.80 2.60
N VAL A 264 4.79 4.22 1.39
CA VAL A 264 3.61 4.27 0.49
C VAL A 264 2.39 3.61 1.14
N LEU A 265 2.57 2.47 1.83
CA LEU A 265 1.51 1.83 2.60
C LEU A 265 1.04 2.68 3.77
N ALA A 266 1.94 3.34 4.48
CA ALA A 266 1.58 4.24 5.57
C ALA A 266 0.72 5.40 5.06
N ALA A 267 1.09 6.03 3.94
CA ALA A 267 0.26 7.06 3.30
C ALA A 267 -1.08 6.50 2.83
N THR A 268 -1.11 5.27 2.29
CA THR A 268 -2.34 4.59 1.88
C THR A 268 -3.25 4.24 3.06
N ALA A 269 -2.69 3.87 4.21
CA ALA A 269 -3.43 3.57 5.43
C ALA A 269 -4.07 4.81 6.05
N VAL A 270 -3.39 5.97 5.95
CA VAL A 270 -4.02 7.26 6.28
C VAL A 270 -5.17 7.54 5.31
N LEU A 271 -4.92 7.42 4.00
CA LEU A 271 -5.91 7.66 2.95
C LEU A 271 -7.18 6.80 3.11
N GLY A 272 -7.00 5.51 3.38
CA GLY A 272 -8.11 4.54 3.48
C GLY A 272 -9.05 4.78 4.67
N GLN A 273 -8.67 5.65 5.60
CA GLN A 273 -9.46 6.00 6.78
C GLN A 273 -9.99 7.45 6.74
N GLN A 274 -9.80 8.15 5.62
CA GLN A 274 -10.36 9.47 5.36
C GLN A 274 -11.53 9.33 4.39
N ALA A 275 -12.55 10.18 4.52
CA ALA A 275 -13.64 10.20 3.55
C ALA A 275 -13.10 10.66 2.19
N PRO A 276 -13.32 9.90 1.10
CA PRO A 276 -12.92 10.35 -0.23
C PRO A 276 -13.70 11.60 -0.65
N PRO A 277 -13.03 12.71 -1.03
CA PRO A 277 -13.69 13.93 -1.43
C PRO A 277 -14.14 13.81 -2.88
N HIS A 278 -15.29 13.18 -3.08
CA HIS A 278 -15.98 13.17 -4.36
C HIS A 278 -16.38 14.60 -4.76
N ASN A 279 -16.80 15.42 -3.79
CA ASN A 279 -16.93 16.87 -3.90
C ASN A 279 -16.16 17.55 -2.75
N VAL A 280 -15.12 18.31 -3.09
CA VAL A 280 -14.26 18.98 -2.09
C VAL A 280 -15.03 20.04 -1.30
N GLN A 281 -15.92 20.79 -1.96
CA GLN A 281 -16.66 21.89 -1.32
C GLN A 281 -17.64 21.35 -0.27
N GLU A 282 -18.39 20.30 -0.61
CA GLU A 282 -19.30 19.63 0.32
C GLU A 282 -18.53 19.00 1.49
N THR A 283 -17.37 18.41 1.21
CA THR A 283 -16.56 17.76 2.26
C THR A 283 -16.00 18.80 3.24
N LEU A 284 -15.63 19.99 2.79
CA LEU A 284 -15.17 21.10 3.65
C LEU A 284 -16.26 21.66 4.58
N GLN A 285 -17.54 21.36 4.34
CA GLN A 285 -18.62 21.70 5.28
C GLN A 285 -18.64 20.78 6.51
N MET A 286 -18.09 19.57 6.37
CA MET A 286 -18.14 18.51 7.39
C MET A 286 -16.76 18.20 7.98
N GLU A 287 -15.69 18.46 7.23
CA GLU A 287 -14.31 18.22 7.64
C GLU A 287 -13.48 19.51 7.64
N SER A 288 -12.65 19.66 8.67
CA SER A 288 -11.69 20.77 8.73
C SER A 288 -10.55 20.59 7.72
N PRO A 289 -9.99 21.69 7.20
CA PRO A 289 -8.78 21.65 6.37
C PRO A 289 -7.62 20.91 7.06
N SER A 290 -6.76 20.31 6.25
CA SER A 290 -5.62 19.56 6.75
C SER A 290 -4.66 20.44 7.57
N PRO A 291 -4.22 20.01 8.76
CA PRO A 291 -3.17 20.70 9.50
C PRO A 291 -1.87 20.84 8.71
N LEU A 292 -1.58 19.90 7.80
CA LEU A 292 -0.39 19.98 6.96
C LEU A 292 -0.54 21.06 5.88
N PHE A 293 -1.73 21.17 5.30
CA PHE A 293 -2.07 22.24 4.35
C PHE A 293 -1.94 23.61 5.03
N THR A 294 -2.63 23.83 6.15
CA THR A 294 -2.69 25.15 6.83
C THR A 294 -1.33 25.65 7.34
N ARG A 295 -0.37 24.75 7.59
CA ARG A 295 1.01 25.13 7.97
C ARG A 295 1.85 25.60 6.78
N ILE A 296 1.61 25.05 5.60
CA ILE A 296 2.40 25.30 4.39
C ILE A 296 1.75 26.42 3.57
N PHE A 297 0.45 26.34 3.35
CA PHE A 297 -0.34 27.33 2.64
C PHE A 297 -0.76 28.44 3.61
N GLN A 298 -0.04 29.56 3.59
CA GLN A 298 -0.24 30.69 4.49
C GLN A 298 -1.14 31.79 3.91
N ALA A 299 -1.70 31.60 2.72
CA ALA A 299 -2.65 32.53 2.14
C ALA A 299 -4.07 32.29 2.69
N PRO A 300 -4.94 33.31 2.72
CA PRO A 300 -6.34 33.14 3.08
C PRO A 300 -6.98 32.06 2.21
N TYR A 301 -7.77 31.16 2.82
CA TYR A 301 -8.50 30.13 2.10
C TYR A 301 -10.01 30.18 2.36
N SER A 302 -10.82 29.78 1.38
CA SER A 302 -12.28 29.63 1.49
C SER A 302 -12.71 28.33 0.81
N PRO A 303 -13.77 27.63 1.29
CA PRO A 303 -14.32 26.45 0.62
C PRO A 303 -14.73 26.68 -0.84
N ASP A 304 -15.06 27.92 -1.20
CA ASP A 304 -15.47 28.30 -2.56
C ASP A 304 -14.29 28.57 -3.50
N MET A 305 -13.06 28.59 -3.00
CA MET A 305 -11.90 28.80 -3.86
C MET A 305 -11.60 27.57 -4.71
N ASP A 306 -11.27 27.85 -5.96
CA ASP A 306 -10.88 26.85 -6.93
C ASP A 306 -9.36 26.81 -7.02
N PHE A 307 -8.74 25.91 -6.25
CA PHE A 307 -7.30 25.77 -6.27
C PHE A 307 -6.85 25.16 -7.59
N THR A 308 -5.94 25.86 -8.27
CA THR A 308 -5.35 25.41 -9.53
C THR A 308 -3.86 25.19 -9.38
N PHE A 309 -3.30 24.36 -10.27
CA PHE A 309 -1.87 24.15 -10.32
C PHE A 309 -1.23 25.21 -11.22
N ASN A 310 -0.29 25.97 -10.67
CA ASN A 310 0.47 26.99 -11.35
C ASN A 310 1.98 26.79 -11.16
N TRP A 311 2.74 27.07 -12.22
CA TRP A 311 4.20 27.03 -12.15
C TRP A 311 4.73 28.26 -11.43
N THR A 312 5.04 28.11 -10.15
CA THR A 312 5.71 29.15 -9.35
C THR A 312 7.22 28.93 -9.37
N GLY A 313 8.00 29.99 -9.19
CA GLY A 313 9.47 29.88 -9.14
C GLY A 313 9.95 28.96 -8.01
N SER A 314 9.33 29.06 -6.83
CA SER A 314 9.61 28.19 -5.69
C SER A 314 9.23 26.74 -5.97
N GLY A 315 8.05 26.49 -6.55
CA GLY A 315 7.61 25.16 -6.96
C GLY A 315 8.58 24.52 -7.96
N LEU A 316 9.01 25.27 -8.97
CA LEU A 316 9.96 24.79 -9.98
C LEU A 316 11.32 24.40 -9.37
N LEU A 317 11.86 25.21 -8.45
CA LEU A 317 13.11 24.91 -7.76
C LEU A 317 13.00 23.64 -6.90
N LEU A 318 11.87 23.45 -6.21
CA LEU A 318 11.61 22.25 -5.40
C LEU A 318 11.46 21.01 -6.29
N PHE A 319 10.74 21.10 -7.42
CA PHE A 319 10.69 20.00 -8.38
C PHE A 319 12.05 19.67 -8.98
N ALA A 320 12.87 20.68 -9.30
CA ALA A 320 14.24 20.46 -9.75
C ALA A 320 15.07 19.76 -8.67
N ALA A 321 14.96 20.16 -7.40
CA ALA A 321 15.60 19.47 -6.28
C ALA A 321 15.13 18.01 -6.17
N ALA A 322 13.82 17.74 -6.33
CA ALA A 322 13.28 16.38 -6.34
C ALA A 322 13.90 15.53 -7.46
N LEU A 323 14.03 16.06 -8.68
CA LEU A 323 14.67 15.37 -9.81
C LEU A 323 16.16 15.09 -9.54
N ILE A 324 16.89 16.03 -8.95
CA ILE A 324 18.29 15.83 -8.53
C ILE A 324 18.37 14.69 -7.51
N MET A 325 17.48 14.65 -6.53
CA MET A 325 17.43 13.56 -5.54
C MET A 325 17.11 12.20 -6.19
N LEU A 326 16.17 12.14 -7.14
CA LEU A 326 15.89 10.92 -7.91
C LEU A 326 17.10 10.44 -8.71
N GLY A 327 17.82 11.36 -9.38
CA GLY A 327 19.10 11.06 -10.02
C GLY A 327 20.17 10.59 -9.03
N GLY A 328 20.15 11.15 -7.82
CA GLY A 328 20.98 10.75 -6.69
C GLY A 328 20.82 9.28 -6.29
N ILE A 329 19.62 8.69 -6.41
CA ILE A 329 19.40 7.25 -6.20
C ILE A 329 20.28 6.43 -7.16
N ILE A 330 20.32 6.83 -8.43
CA ILE A 330 21.12 6.16 -9.48
C ILE A 330 22.62 6.40 -9.26
N ALA A 331 23.02 7.55 -8.73
CA ALA A 331 24.41 7.80 -8.37
C ALA A 331 24.85 6.93 -7.16
N MET A 332 24.01 6.85 -6.13
CA MET A 332 24.26 6.03 -4.93
C MET A 332 24.24 4.52 -5.24
N TYR A 333 23.51 4.12 -6.28
CA TYR A 333 23.66 2.80 -6.89
C TYR A 333 25.10 2.52 -7.30
N ARG A 334 25.69 3.37 -8.14
CA ARG A 334 27.06 3.19 -8.63
C ARG A 334 28.07 3.18 -7.48
N ALA A 335 27.81 3.97 -6.45
CA ALA A 335 28.61 4.03 -5.23
C ALA A 335 28.35 2.87 -4.25
N ARG A 336 27.40 1.97 -4.52
CA ARG A 336 26.98 0.84 -3.65
C ARG A 336 26.54 1.27 -2.25
N ARG A 337 25.81 2.39 -2.16
CA ARG A 337 25.41 3.04 -0.90
C ARG A 337 23.89 3.02 -0.70
N PRO A 338 23.28 1.90 -0.27
CA PRO A 338 21.83 1.75 -0.19
C PRO A 338 21.16 2.69 0.82
N VAL A 339 21.80 2.98 1.95
CA VAL A 339 21.28 3.92 2.96
C VAL A 339 21.17 5.34 2.40
N PHE A 340 22.20 5.79 1.68
CA PHE A 340 22.18 7.10 1.04
C PHE A 340 21.18 7.14 -0.11
N ALA A 341 21.03 6.06 -0.88
CA ALA A 341 19.98 5.95 -1.89
C ALA A 341 18.58 6.08 -1.28
N LEU A 342 18.34 5.45 -0.13
CA LEU A 342 17.08 5.57 0.60
C LEU A 342 16.82 7.01 1.05
N ALA A 343 17.84 7.66 1.62
CA ALA A 343 17.74 9.06 2.03
C ALA A 343 17.40 9.97 0.82
N MET A 344 18.09 9.78 -0.31
CA MET A 344 17.78 10.50 -1.56
C MET A 344 16.33 10.26 -2.01
N GLY A 345 15.83 9.03 -1.93
CA GLY A 345 14.43 8.74 -2.25
C GLY A 345 13.43 9.44 -1.34
N ILE A 346 13.69 9.49 -0.03
CA ILE A 346 12.83 10.20 0.92
C ILE A 346 12.85 11.71 0.64
N PHE A 347 14.02 12.31 0.45
CA PHE A 347 14.13 13.74 0.10
C PHE A 347 13.47 14.07 -1.23
N ALA A 348 13.56 13.17 -2.23
CA ALA A 348 12.84 13.35 -3.49
C ALA A 348 11.34 13.46 -3.28
N ALA A 349 10.74 12.59 -2.47
CA ALA A 349 9.32 12.64 -2.15
C ALA A 349 8.96 13.93 -1.39
N VAL A 350 9.77 14.34 -0.42
CA VAL A 350 9.54 15.60 0.34
C VAL A 350 9.57 16.80 -0.61
N PHE A 351 10.59 16.91 -1.47
CA PHE A 351 10.68 18.04 -2.41
C PHE A 351 9.59 18.01 -3.47
N ALA A 352 9.18 16.84 -3.97
CA ALA A 352 8.07 16.74 -4.92
C ALA A 352 6.74 17.17 -4.27
N TYR A 353 6.50 16.72 -3.04
CA TYR A 353 5.33 17.12 -2.25
C TYR A 353 5.30 18.64 -2.00
N LEU A 354 6.41 19.21 -1.52
CA LEU A 354 6.50 20.65 -1.29
C LEU A 354 6.40 21.45 -2.60
N GLY A 355 7.05 20.99 -3.67
CA GLY A 355 6.95 21.62 -4.98
C GLY A 355 5.50 21.75 -5.45
N ALA A 356 4.69 20.70 -5.26
CA ALA A 356 3.27 20.72 -5.56
C ALA A 356 2.50 21.73 -4.68
N MET A 357 2.74 21.71 -3.36
CA MET A 357 2.09 22.65 -2.43
C MET A 357 2.42 24.11 -2.72
N PHE A 358 3.66 24.43 -3.08
CA PHE A 358 4.10 25.79 -3.45
C PHE A 358 3.68 26.19 -4.87
N SER A 359 3.18 25.25 -5.67
CA SER A 359 2.61 25.47 -7.00
C SER A 359 1.09 25.61 -6.99
N MET A 360 0.44 25.52 -5.83
CA MET A 360 -1.00 25.70 -5.72
C MET A 360 -1.34 27.18 -5.57
N ALA A 361 -2.33 27.66 -6.34
CA ALA A 361 -2.82 29.04 -6.28
C ALA A 361 -4.34 29.09 -6.20
#